data_AF-A0A933IIS4-F1
#
_entry.id   AF-A0A933IIS4-F1
#
_cell.length_a   1.000
_cell.length_b   1.000
_cell.length_c   1.000
_cell.angle_alpha   90.00
_cell.angle_beta   90.00
_cell.angle_gamma   90.00
#
_symmetry.space_group_name_H-M   'P 1'
#
loop_
_entity.id
_entity.type
_entity.pdbx_description
1 polymer ?
#
loop_
_entity_poly.entity_id
_entity_poly.type
_entity_poly.pdbx_seq_one_letter_code
_entity_poly.pdbx_strand_id
1 'polypeptide(L)'
;MTMMHWFHRTVGRGQRLAAYAADELPPADRARAEADLLACPACRREVEAYRLVSGTLRTSERAVLAPDQAAAFWSGVERRIQRGATPTRPARPALRELFWDHPRLSLASAVAAVVLVLGLTLGQMGVWTVRPPGAPNGVEVVSVEAGEDASVMVFQAPGSSLKVIWVFEKPSS
;
A
#
# COMPACT_ATOMS: atom_id res chain seq x y z
N MET A 1 19.67 -25.46 -26.24
CA MET A 1 18.41 -26.18 -25.92
C MET A 1 18.51 -26.86 -24.54
N THR A 2 18.79 -26.08 -23.49
CA THR A 2 19.15 -26.64 -22.15
C THR A 2 18.22 -26.14 -21.04
N MET A 3 17.48 -25.04 -21.26
CA MET A 3 16.55 -24.49 -20.27
C MET A 3 15.22 -25.27 -20.14
N MET A 4 14.71 -25.88 -21.22
CA MET A 4 13.43 -26.62 -21.15
C MET A 4 13.53 -27.91 -20.31
N HIS A 5 14.71 -28.54 -20.26
CA HIS A 5 14.91 -29.80 -19.53
C HIS A 5 14.95 -29.61 -18.00
N TRP A 6 15.25 -28.40 -17.52
CA TRP A 6 15.21 -28.06 -16.10
C TRP A 6 13.78 -27.84 -15.61
N PHE A 7 12.95 -27.15 -16.40
CA PHE A 7 11.53 -26.90 -16.09
C PHE A 7 10.71 -28.19 -16.00
N HIS A 8 10.89 -29.15 -16.90
CA HIS A 8 10.17 -30.44 -16.80
C HIS A 8 10.55 -31.25 -15.55
N ARG A 9 11.82 -31.17 -15.11
CA ARG A 9 12.29 -31.85 -13.89
C ARG A 9 11.82 -31.20 -12.60
N THR A 10 11.65 -29.88 -12.57
CA THR A 10 11.18 -29.15 -11.38
C THR A 10 9.65 -29.18 -11.27
N VAL A 11 8.94 -28.97 -12.38
CA VAL A 11 7.47 -29.00 -12.41
C VAL A 11 6.91 -30.40 -12.15
N GLY A 12 7.48 -31.43 -12.79
CA GLY A 12 7.03 -32.81 -12.58
C GLY A 12 7.33 -33.34 -11.18
N ARG A 13 8.39 -32.83 -10.54
CA ARG A 13 8.73 -33.17 -9.15
C ARG A 13 7.73 -32.58 -8.17
N GLY A 14 7.39 -31.29 -8.30
CA GLY A 14 6.43 -30.63 -7.43
C GLY A 14 5.06 -31.33 -7.45
N GLN A 15 4.58 -31.68 -8.64
CA GLN A 15 3.32 -32.40 -8.80
C GLN A 15 3.34 -33.78 -8.10
N ARG A 16 4.44 -34.52 -8.23
CA ARG A 16 4.59 -35.83 -7.57
C ARG A 16 4.66 -35.71 -6.04
N LEU A 17 5.34 -34.70 -5.52
CA LEU A 17 5.40 -34.43 -4.07
C LEU A 17 4.04 -33.98 -3.52
N ALA A 18 3.30 -33.18 -4.27
CA ALA A 18 1.93 -32.78 -3.91
C ALA A 18 0.98 -34.01 -3.90
N ALA A 19 1.05 -34.87 -4.93
CA ALA A 19 0.28 -36.11 -4.97
C ALA A 19 0.65 -37.07 -3.81
N TYR A 20 1.93 -37.16 -3.47
CA TYR A 20 2.39 -37.90 -2.30
C TYR A 20 1.79 -37.33 -1.00
N ALA A 21 1.82 -36.00 -0.84
CA ALA A 21 1.26 -35.32 0.33
C ALA A 21 -0.26 -35.50 0.46
N ALA A 22 -0.96 -35.60 -0.67
CA ALA A 22 -2.40 -35.78 -0.75
C ALA A 22 -2.86 -37.25 -0.59
N ASP A 23 -1.93 -38.21 -0.52
CA ASP A 23 -2.20 -39.65 -0.49
C ASP A 23 -2.75 -40.23 -1.82
N GLU A 24 -2.42 -39.58 -2.95
CA GLU A 24 -2.97 -39.90 -4.27
C GLU A 24 -2.00 -40.71 -5.17
N LEU A 25 -0.80 -41.04 -4.66
CA LEU A 25 0.16 -41.83 -5.43
C LEU A 25 -0.13 -43.34 -5.35
N PRO A 26 -0.02 -44.07 -6.48
CA PRO A 26 -0.01 -45.53 -6.48
C PRO A 26 1.11 -46.10 -5.58
N PRO A 27 0.96 -47.32 -5.05
CA PRO A 27 1.91 -47.91 -4.10
C PRO A 27 3.37 -47.92 -4.59
N ALA A 28 3.59 -48.23 -5.87
CA ALA A 28 4.91 -48.27 -6.47
C ALA A 28 5.59 -46.89 -6.54
N ASP A 29 4.82 -45.84 -6.86
CA ASP A 29 5.35 -44.48 -6.96
C ASP A 29 5.54 -43.82 -5.59
N ARG A 30 4.73 -44.24 -4.61
CA ARG A 30 4.87 -43.85 -3.21
C ARG A 30 6.19 -44.33 -2.62
N ALA A 31 6.52 -45.62 -2.76
CA ALA A 31 7.76 -46.18 -2.24
C ALA A 31 9.00 -45.47 -2.81
N ARG A 32 8.95 -45.12 -4.11
CA ARG A 32 10.00 -44.32 -4.75
C ARG A 32 10.08 -42.91 -4.18
N ALA A 33 8.94 -42.26 -3.91
CA ALA A 33 8.92 -40.91 -3.33
C ALA A 33 9.45 -40.92 -1.89
N GLU A 34 9.14 -41.95 -1.11
CA GLU A 34 9.67 -42.15 0.24
C GLU A 34 11.19 -42.29 0.23
N ALA A 35 11.75 -43.06 -0.69
CA ALA A 35 13.20 -43.17 -0.88
C ALA A 35 13.84 -41.80 -1.22
N ASP A 36 13.22 -41.05 -2.15
CA ASP A 36 13.67 -39.70 -2.51
C ASP A 36 13.63 -38.73 -1.31
N LEU A 37 12.60 -38.85 -0.47
CA LEU A 37 12.41 -38.04 0.73
C LEU A 37 13.42 -38.36 1.85
N LEU A 38 13.89 -39.60 1.96
CA LEU A 38 14.96 -39.94 2.90
C LEU A 38 16.26 -39.24 2.53
N ALA A 39 16.58 -39.19 1.23
CA ALA A 39 17.80 -38.58 0.71
C ALA A 39 17.77 -37.03 0.66
N CYS A 40 16.58 -36.41 0.56
CA CYS A 40 16.48 -34.97 0.31
C CYS A 40 15.70 -34.18 1.39
N PRO A 41 16.37 -33.42 2.27
CA PRO A 41 15.70 -32.59 3.29
C PRO A 41 14.90 -31.41 2.71
N ALA A 42 15.21 -30.96 1.49
CA ALA A 42 14.42 -29.92 0.82
C ALA A 42 13.05 -30.46 0.36
N CYS A 43 13.02 -31.66 -0.21
CA CYS A 43 11.76 -32.30 -0.64
C CYS A 43 10.86 -32.62 0.56
N ARG A 44 11.42 -32.99 1.72
CA ARG A 44 10.65 -33.18 2.96
C ARG A 44 9.91 -31.91 3.39
N ARG A 45 10.61 -30.77 3.41
CA ARG A 45 10.01 -29.47 3.72
C ARG A 45 8.89 -29.09 2.75
N GLU A 46 9.04 -29.42 1.47
CA GLU A 46 8.00 -29.17 0.47
C GLU A 46 6.75 -30.02 0.71
N VAL A 47 6.92 -31.32 1.01
CA VAL A 47 5.80 -32.21 1.38
C VAL A 47 5.10 -31.74 2.65
N GLU A 48 5.85 -31.29 3.66
CA GLU A 48 5.28 -30.71 4.88
C GLU A 48 4.45 -29.45 4.56
N ALA A 49 4.95 -28.57 3.69
CA ALA A 49 4.21 -27.39 3.25
C ALA A 49 2.90 -27.78 2.54
N TYR A 50 2.93 -28.77 1.64
CA TYR A 50 1.71 -29.27 1.02
C TYR A 50 0.73 -29.84 2.06
N ARG A 51 1.21 -30.64 3.00
CA ARG A 51 0.37 -31.21 4.08
C ARG A 51 -0.28 -30.13 4.94
N LEU A 52 0.43 -29.07 5.27
CA LEU A 52 -0.12 -27.93 6.02
C LEU A 52 -1.24 -27.23 5.26
N VAL A 53 -1.03 -26.96 3.97
CA VAL A 53 -2.04 -26.34 3.11
C VAL A 53 -3.26 -27.25 2.97
N SER A 54 -3.05 -28.53 2.63
CA SER A 54 -4.12 -29.52 2.52
C SER A 54 -4.88 -29.72 3.83
N GLY A 55 -4.18 -29.70 4.96
CA GLY A 55 -4.78 -29.74 6.29
C GLY A 55 -5.71 -28.56 6.53
N THR A 56 -5.23 -27.35 6.27
CA THR A 56 -6.02 -26.11 6.39
C THR A 56 -7.29 -26.15 5.55
N LEU A 57 -7.19 -26.62 4.29
CA LEU A 57 -8.33 -26.75 3.38
C LEU A 57 -9.32 -27.83 3.81
N ARG A 58 -8.86 -28.89 4.48
CA ARG A 58 -9.74 -29.94 5.01
C ARG A 58 -10.46 -29.50 6.28
N THR A 59 -9.85 -28.60 7.06
CA THR A 59 -10.44 -28.04 8.29
C THR A 59 -11.36 -26.85 8.03
N SER A 60 -11.25 -26.18 6.88
CA SER A 60 -12.17 -25.09 6.54
C SER A 60 -13.60 -25.62 6.40
N GLU A 61 -14.57 -24.82 6.84
CA GLU A 61 -16.00 -25.13 6.77
C GLU A 61 -16.37 -25.51 5.33
N ARG A 62 -16.81 -26.76 5.15
CA ARG A 62 -17.23 -27.24 3.84
C ARG A 62 -18.55 -26.57 3.50
N ALA A 63 -18.56 -25.81 2.43
CA ALA A 63 -19.80 -25.35 1.83
C ALA A 63 -20.61 -26.58 1.40
N VAL A 64 -21.68 -26.87 2.14
CA VAL A 64 -22.64 -27.89 1.77
C VAL A 64 -23.60 -27.26 0.76
N LEU A 65 -23.42 -27.59 -0.51
CA LEU A 65 -24.36 -27.22 -1.55
C LEU A 65 -25.52 -28.22 -1.56
N ALA A 66 -26.74 -27.71 -1.75
CA ALA A 66 -27.89 -28.56 -2.04
C ALA A 66 -27.66 -29.32 -3.37
N PRO A 67 -28.25 -30.52 -3.55
CA PRO A 67 -27.97 -31.35 -4.73
C PRO A 67 -28.27 -30.66 -6.07
N ASP A 68 -29.32 -29.86 -6.13
CA ASP A 68 -29.72 -29.04 -7.28
C ASP A 68 -28.70 -27.94 -7.58
N GLN A 69 -28.19 -27.27 -6.54
CA GLN A 69 -27.17 -26.23 -6.66
C GLN A 69 -25.84 -26.83 -7.14
N ALA A 70 -25.45 -27.99 -6.62
CA ALA A 70 -24.26 -28.71 -7.05
C ALA A 70 -24.37 -29.13 -8.52
N ALA A 71 -25.52 -29.67 -8.94
CA ALA A 71 -25.76 -30.04 -10.34
C ALA A 71 -25.70 -28.82 -11.28
N ALA A 72 -26.33 -27.70 -10.90
CA ALA A 72 -26.28 -26.46 -11.66
C ALA A 72 -24.84 -25.93 -11.79
N PHE A 73 -24.07 -25.92 -10.69
CA PHE A 73 -22.67 -25.51 -10.69
C PHE A 73 -21.82 -26.37 -11.63
N TRP A 74 -21.89 -27.70 -11.51
CA TRP A 74 -21.11 -28.63 -12.32
C TRP A 74 -21.45 -28.52 -13.81
N SER A 75 -22.73 -28.35 -14.16
CA SER A 75 -23.15 -28.12 -15.54
C SER A 75 -22.52 -26.85 -16.14
N GLY A 76 -22.34 -25.81 -15.31
CA GLY A 76 -21.69 -24.57 -15.70
C GLY A 76 -20.19 -24.74 -15.92
N VAL A 77 -19.52 -25.53 -15.06
CA VAL A 77 -18.09 -25.86 -15.18
C VAL A 77 -17.84 -26.68 -16.44
N GLU A 78 -18.58 -27.77 -16.66
CA GLU A 78 -18.48 -28.63 -17.84
C GLU A 78 -18.61 -27.81 -19.12
N ARG A 79 -19.64 -26.95 -19.19
CA ARG A 79 -19.88 -26.09 -20.34
C ARG A 79 -18.76 -25.08 -20.59
N ARG A 80 -18.00 -24.65 -19.58
CA ARG A 80 -16.84 -23.76 -19.75
C ARG A 80 -15.61 -24.53 -20.23
N ILE A 81 -15.38 -25.73 -19.69
CA ILE A 81 -14.30 -26.62 -20.12
C ILE A 81 -14.48 -26.98 -21.60
N GLN A 82 -15.69 -27.41 -21.98
CA GLN A 82 -16.04 -27.77 -23.36
C GLN A 82 -15.90 -26.62 -24.34
N ARG A 83 -16.22 -25.39 -23.90
CA ARG A 83 -16.02 -24.17 -24.71
C ARG A 83 -14.56 -23.75 -24.84
N GLY A 84 -13.63 -24.52 -24.27
CA GLY A 84 -12.20 -24.20 -24.28
C GLY A 84 -11.94 -22.85 -23.63
N ALA A 85 -12.67 -22.53 -22.55
CA ALA A 85 -12.56 -21.24 -21.90
C ALA A 85 -11.10 -21.01 -21.48
N THR A 86 -10.39 -20.19 -22.25
CA THR A 86 -9.25 -19.47 -21.74
C THR A 86 -9.76 -18.71 -20.52
N PRO A 87 -9.19 -18.94 -19.32
CA PRO A 87 -9.65 -18.26 -18.14
C PRO A 87 -9.44 -16.76 -18.39
N THR A 88 -10.52 -16.06 -18.76
CA THR A 88 -10.61 -14.63 -18.61
C THR A 88 -10.63 -14.44 -17.12
N ARG A 89 -9.44 -14.40 -16.52
CA ARG A 89 -9.24 -14.11 -15.12
C ARG A 89 -10.02 -12.81 -14.91
N PRO A 90 -11.09 -12.79 -14.11
CA PRO A 90 -11.76 -11.53 -13.81
C PRO A 90 -10.63 -10.61 -13.33
N ALA A 91 -10.58 -9.39 -13.85
CA ALA A 91 -9.60 -8.40 -13.46
C ALA A 91 -9.76 -8.20 -11.94
N ARG A 92 -9.02 -8.99 -11.17
CA ARG A 92 -8.97 -8.85 -9.72
C ARG A 92 -8.43 -7.45 -9.49
N PRO A 93 -8.93 -6.70 -8.49
CA PRO A 93 -8.36 -5.41 -8.17
C PRO A 93 -6.87 -5.64 -7.90
N ALA A 94 -6.02 -5.08 -8.77
CA ALA A 94 -4.58 -5.35 -8.82
C ALA A 94 -3.88 -5.13 -7.47
N LEU A 95 -4.49 -4.30 -6.61
CA LEU A 95 -4.05 -4.06 -5.25
C LEU A 95 -4.00 -5.35 -4.41
N ARG A 96 -5.00 -6.23 -4.49
CA ARG A 96 -5.07 -7.42 -3.64
C ARG A 96 -3.97 -8.44 -3.99
N GLU A 97 -3.63 -8.59 -5.27
CA GLU A 97 -2.53 -9.46 -5.69
C GLU A 97 -1.17 -8.84 -5.33
N LEU A 98 -1.02 -7.50 -5.43
CA LEU A 98 0.20 -6.79 -5.03
C LEU A 98 0.51 -6.90 -3.53
N PHE A 99 -0.51 -6.84 -2.66
CA PHE A 99 -0.32 -6.98 -1.21
C PHE A 99 -0.05 -8.43 -0.78
N TRP A 100 -0.54 -9.43 -1.53
CA TRP A 100 -0.39 -10.83 -1.17
C TRP A 100 0.96 -11.42 -1.62
N ASP A 101 1.46 -11.01 -2.80
CA ASP A 101 2.71 -11.52 -3.34
C ASP A 101 3.95 -10.83 -2.76
N HIS A 102 3.79 -9.67 -2.11
CA HIS A 102 4.90 -8.87 -1.62
C HIS A 102 4.65 -8.30 -0.20
N PRO A 103 4.89 -9.09 0.86
CA PRO A 103 4.72 -8.64 2.25
C PRO A 103 5.58 -7.41 2.61
N ARG A 104 6.69 -7.20 1.87
CA ARG A 104 7.56 -6.03 2.04
C ARG A 104 6.96 -4.73 1.53
N LEU A 105 6.09 -4.77 0.52
CA LEU A 105 5.37 -3.59 0.02
C LEU A 105 4.27 -3.13 0.99
N SER A 106 3.66 -4.08 1.71
CA SER A 106 2.70 -3.76 2.77
C SER A 106 3.34 -2.93 3.90
N LEU A 107 4.54 -3.32 4.35
CA LEU A 107 5.31 -2.56 5.35
C LEU A 107 5.67 -1.15 4.87
N ALA A 108 6.12 -1.00 3.62
CA ALA A 108 6.43 0.30 3.04
C ALA A 108 5.19 1.22 2.97
N SER A 109 4.02 0.66 2.64
CA SER A 109 2.76 1.42 2.60
C SER A 109 2.30 1.89 3.98
N ALA A 110 2.48 1.06 5.02
CA ALA A 110 2.15 1.42 6.39
C ALA A 110 3.06 2.55 6.89
N VAL A 111 4.37 2.49 6.59
CA VAL A 111 5.32 3.55 6.93
C VAL A 111 4.96 4.85 6.21
N ALA A 112 4.64 4.80 4.91
CA ALA A 112 4.23 5.97 4.15
C ALA A 112 2.96 6.61 4.74
N ALA A 113 1.95 5.81 5.11
CA ALA A 113 0.73 6.30 5.74
C ALA A 113 1.01 6.96 7.10
N VAL A 114 1.87 6.35 7.93
CA VAL A 114 2.28 6.92 9.22
C VAL A 114 3.02 8.25 9.01
N VAL A 115 3.96 8.32 8.07
CA VAL A 115 4.69 9.57 7.76
C VAL A 115 3.74 10.66 7.26
N LEU A 116 2.76 10.30 6.44
CA LEU A 116 1.80 11.25 5.86
C LEU A 116 0.84 11.79 6.93
N VAL A 117 0.33 10.92 7.81
CA VAL A 117 -0.47 11.32 8.98
C VAL A 117 0.35 12.16 9.96
N LEU A 118 1.60 11.76 10.25
CA LEU A 118 2.48 12.50 11.15
C LEU A 118 2.84 13.87 10.56
N GLY A 119 3.12 13.94 9.26
CA GLY A 119 3.39 15.20 8.56
C GLY A 119 2.18 16.13 8.54
N LEU A 120 0.97 15.60 8.27
CA LEU A 120 -0.27 16.39 8.32
C LEU A 120 -0.57 16.91 9.73
N THR A 121 -0.46 16.05 10.74
CA THR A 121 -0.71 16.45 12.14
C THR A 121 0.30 17.49 12.63
N LEU A 122 1.59 17.33 12.32
CA LEU A 122 2.64 18.30 12.66
C LEU A 122 2.51 19.60 11.87
N GLY A 123 2.04 19.54 10.62
CA GLY A 123 1.73 20.72 9.80
C GLY A 123 0.56 21.51 10.37
N GLN A 124 -0.50 20.85 10.82
CA GLN A 124 -1.65 21.51 11.48
C GLN A 124 -1.27 22.11 12.84
N MET A 125 -0.34 21.49 13.57
CA MET A 125 0.19 22.02 14.83
C MET A 125 1.17 23.19 14.64
N GLY A 126 1.40 23.65 13.39
CA GLY A 126 2.28 24.80 13.11
C GLY A 126 3.76 24.53 13.39
N VAL A 127 4.16 23.28 13.62
CA VAL A 127 5.56 22.91 13.91
C VAL A 127 6.46 23.16 12.69
N TRP A 128 5.86 23.14 11.49
CA TRP A 128 6.53 23.35 10.20
C TRP A 128 6.48 24.80 9.71
N THR A 129 5.83 25.72 10.45
CA THR A 129 5.96 27.13 10.10
C THR A 129 7.33 27.60 10.58
N VAL A 130 8.32 27.53 9.68
CA VAL A 130 9.43 28.48 9.71
C VAL A 130 8.78 29.84 9.56
N ARG A 131 8.51 30.50 10.70
CA ARG A 131 8.11 31.89 10.73
C ARG A 131 9.22 32.66 10.02
N PRO A 132 9.01 33.25 8.84
CA PRO A 132 10.01 34.17 8.31
C PRO A 132 10.10 35.33 9.32
N PRO A 133 11.30 35.65 9.86
CA PRO A 133 11.44 36.86 10.64
C PRO A 133 11.38 38.03 9.65
N GLY A 134 10.20 38.66 9.54
CA GLY A 134 10.03 39.88 8.77
C GLY A 134 8.88 39.82 7.77
N ALA A 135 7.70 40.18 8.22
CA ALA A 135 6.72 40.94 7.43
C ALA A 135 5.55 41.39 8.33
N PRO A 136 5.72 42.52 9.02
CA PRO A 136 4.80 43.63 8.83
C PRO A 136 5.50 44.61 7.89
N ASN A 137 4.78 45.14 6.90
CA ASN A 137 5.18 46.37 6.20
C ASN A 137 5.07 47.54 7.18
N GLY A 138 5.85 47.48 8.27
CA GLY A 138 5.98 48.51 9.28
C GLY A 138 6.92 49.56 8.70
N VAL A 139 6.36 50.56 8.04
CA VAL A 139 7.08 51.81 7.81
C VAL A 139 7.24 52.45 9.19
N GLU A 140 8.42 52.29 9.79
CA GLU A 140 8.81 53.04 10.98
C GLU A 140 9.25 54.43 10.51
N VAL A 141 8.37 55.43 10.68
CA VAL A 141 8.75 56.83 10.48
C VAL A 141 9.56 57.26 11.70
N VAL A 142 10.89 57.13 11.60
CA VAL A 142 11.83 57.41 12.70
C VAL A 142 11.99 58.91 12.96
N SER A 143 11.75 59.77 11.97
CA SER A 143 11.64 61.21 12.16
C SER A 143 10.79 61.86 11.06
N VAL A 144 10.10 62.94 11.42
CA VAL A 144 9.53 63.89 10.47
C VAL A 144 10.31 65.18 10.66
N GLU A 145 11.28 65.45 9.80
CA GLU A 145 11.90 66.77 9.72
C GLU A 145 10.93 67.70 8.98
N ALA A 146 10.06 68.34 9.76
CA ALA A 146 9.40 69.56 9.34
C ALA A 146 10.42 70.70 9.47
N GLY A 147 10.67 71.45 8.40
CA GLY A 147 11.35 72.75 8.51
C GLY A 147 10.60 73.64 9.51
N GLU A 148 11.26 74.65 10.07
CA GLU A 148 10.73 75.48 11.18
C GLU A 148 9.32 76.07 10.96
N ASP A 149 8.81 76.04 9.71
CA ASP A 149 7.51 76.56 9.29
C ASP A 149 6.43 75.52 8.93
N ALA A 150 6.62 74.22 9.23
CA ALA A 150 5.63 73.17 8.95
C ALA A 150 4.98 72.57 10.22
N SER A 151 3.65 72.42 10.21
CA SER A 151 2.89 71.85 11.33
C SER A 151 2.54 70.38 11.08
N VAL A 152 2.78 69.51 12.06
CA VAL A 152 2.54 68.07 11.96
C VAL A 152 1.51 67.63 13.01
N MET A 153 0.51 66.86 12.59
CA MET A 153 -0.49 66.25 13.48
C MET A 153 -0.45 64.72 13.34
N VAL A 154 -0.37 64.02 14.46
CA VAL A 154 -0.34 62.55 14.49
C VAL A 154 -1.56 62.03 15.24
N PHE A 155 -2.34 61.18 14.58
CA PHE A 155 -3.47 60.48 15.20
C PHE A 155 -3.21 58.98 15.26
N GLN A 156 -3.49 58.39 16.44
CA GLN A 156 -3.47 56.95 16.65
C GLN A 156 -4.74 56.53 17.39
N ALA A 157 -5.53 55.65 16.77
CA ALA A 157 -6.72 55.09 17.42
C ALA A 157 -6.32 54.05 18.48
N PRO A 158 -6.93 54.06 19.69
CA PRO A 158 -6.62 53.10 20.75
C PRO A 158 -6.87 51.66 20.29
N GLY A 159 -5.88 50.78 20.47
CA GLY A 159 -5.98 49.37 20.10
C GLY A 159 -5.71 49.05 18.62
N SER A 160 -5.31 50.03 17.79
CA SER A 160 -4.85 49.78 16.42
C SER A 160 -3.36 50.10 16.24
N SER A 161 -2.69 49.35 15.34
CA SER A 161 -1.32 49.63 14.91
C SER A 161 -1.24 50.65 13.77
N LEU A 162 -2.36 51.29 13.40
CA LEU A 162 -2.42 52.29 12.33
C LEU A 162 -2.11 53.68 12.92
N LYS A 163 -1.10 54.36 12.36
CA LYS A 163 -0.79 55.77 12.64
C LYS A 163 -1.00 56.58 11.38
N VAL A 164 -1.77 57.67 11.48
CA VAL A 164 -1.97 58.61 10.38
C VAL A 164 -1.22 59.89 10.76
N ILE A 165 -0.33 60.34 9.88
CA ILE A 165 0.46 61.55 10.05
C ILE A 165 0.02 62.54 8.97
N TRP A 166 -0.42 63.72 9.37
CA TRP A 166 -0.71 64.83 8.46
C TRP A 166 0.39 65.88 8.58
N VAL A 167 0.93 66.31 7.44
CA VAL A 167 1.92 67.38 7.34
C VAL A 167 1.29 68.52 6.55
N PHE A 168 1.25 69.72 7.13
CA PHE A 168 0.69 70.90 6.50
C PHE A 168 1.81 71.86 6.10
N GLU A 169 1.94 72.14 4.81
CA GLU A 169 2.78 73.22 4.31
C GLU A 169 1.99 74.54 4.38
N LYS A 170 2.62 75.59 4.89
CA LYS A 170 2.04 76.93 4.84
C LYS A 170 2.18 77.48 3.42
N PRO A 171 1.13 78.03 2.80
CA PRO A 171 1.27 78.66 1.49
C PRO A 171 2.24 79.85 1.59
N SER A 172 3.22 79.90 0.69
CA SER A 172 4.19 81.00 0.62
C SER A 172 3.47 82.33 0.40
N SER A 173 3.57 83.23 1.36
CA SER A 173 3.18 84.64 1.23
C SER A 173 4.42 85.51 1.06
#